data_AF-A0A7K7KTA0-F1
#
_entry.id   AF-A0A7K7KTA0-F1
#
_cell.length_a   1.000
_cell.length_b   1.000
_cell.length_c   1.000
_cell.angle_alpha   90.00
_cell.angle_beta   90.00
_cell.angle_gamma   90.00
#
_symmetry.space_group_name_H-M   'P 1'
#
loop_
_entity.id
_entity.type
_entity.pdbx_description
1 polymer ?
#
loop_
_entity_poly.entity_id
_entity_poly.type
_entity_poly.pdbx_seq_one_letter_code
_entity_poly.pdbx_strand_id
1 'polypeptide(L)'
;QDFSHLRALCLSQGRLFEDDTFPAHISSIGASLLPEDQLQQIEWRRPTELRRNPCLIMDGVSRFDIIQGHIGDCWVLAALGSLTMQKRFLENVLPKDQGFQSDYAGIFHFRFWQFGEWMDVVIDDRLPFLNGSYLSVHPRTSNEFWPSLLEKAYAKLRGSYQNLHGGYISDALVDFTGGVQLQFSLKKPPPDLEEILKAAGKSQCMMGCSTSGQLRNTELRNGIVQGHAYTVTGAVKIRYKNGWEHIIRIWNPWGHGEWKGPWSDNSPEWNYVEPQIKEDLCINKDDGEFW
;
A
#
# COMPACT_ATOMS: atom_id res chain seq x y z
N GLN A 1 -15.68 17.43 -5.87
CA GLN A 1 -15.28 18.42 -4.84
C GLN A 1 -14.03 19.12 -5.34
N ASP A 2 -13.83 20.40 -5.04
CA ASP A 2 -12.63 21.15 -5.42
C ASP A 2 -11.76 21.38 -4.18
N PHE A 3 -10.56 20.77 -4.16
CA PHE A 3 -9.64 20.83 -3.02
C PHE A 3 -9.25 22.26 -2.65
N SER A 4 -8.82 23.05 -3.63
CA SER A 4 -8.29 24.39 -3.41
C SER A 4 -9.37 25.34 -2.89
N HIS A 5 -10.56 25.27 -3.47
CA HIS A 5 -11.71 26.07 -3.04
C HIS A 5 -12.15 25.70 -1.61
N LEU A 6 -12.28 24.40 -1.32
CA LEU A 6 -12.72 23.92 0.00
C LEU A 6 -11.69 24.24 1.09
N ARG A 7 -10.39 24.06 0.81
CA ARG A 7 -9.31 24.45 1.73
C ARG A 7 -9.37 25.94 2.04
N ALA A 8 -9.45 26.80 1.01
CA ALA A 8 -9.53 28.24 1.19
C ALA A 8 -10.75 28.67 2.00
N LEU A 9 -11.91 28.05 1.75
CA LEU A 9 -13.14 28.30 2.50
C LEU A 9 -12.98 27.94 3.98
N CYS A 10 -12.47 26.75 4.29
CA CYS A 10 -12.21 26.30 5.66
C CYS A 10 -11.24 27.22 6.40
N LEU A 11 -10.14 27.61 5.76
CA LEU A 11 -9.17 28.57 6.30
C LEU A 11 -9.82 29.93 6.61
N SER A 12 -10.63 30.47 5.67
CA SER A 12 -11.31 31.76 5.86
C SER A 12 -12.31 31.75 7.02
N GLN A 13 -12.87 30.59 7.33
CA GLN A 13 -13.85 30.39 8.40
C GLN A 13 -13.21 29.94 9.72
N GLY A 14 -11.91 29.67 9.74
CA GLY A 14 -11.20 29.17 10.93
C GLY A 14 -11.69 27.79 11.38
N ARG A 15 -12.14 26.93 10.45
CA ARG A 15 -12.62 25.57 10.76
C ARG A 15 -11.85 24.51 9.99
N LEU A 16 -11.86 23.29 10.51
CA LEU A 16 -11.37 22.12 9.79
C LEU A 16 -12.44 21.59 8.85
N PHE A 17 -12.02 21.03 7.73
CA PHE A 17 -12.89 20.40 6.75
C PHE A 17 -13.52 19.14 7.32
N GLU A 18 -14.80 18.97 7.04
CA GLU A 18 -15.57 17.77 7.32
C GLU A 18 -16.21 17.33 6.02
N ASP A 19 -15.95 16.10 5.62
CA ASP A 19 -16.38 15.58 4.33
C ASP A 19 -17.78 14.97 4.41
N ASP A 20 -18.79 15.75 4.02
CA ASP A 20 -20.18 15.30 4.00
C ASP A 20 -20.42 14.11 3.04
N THR A 21 -19.53 13.91 2.06
CA THR A 21 -19.65 12.82 1.08
C THR A 21 -18.97 11.52 1.53
N PHE A 22 -18.16 11.57 2.59
CA PHE A 22 -17.54 10.41 3.22
C PHE A 22 -17.40 10.67 4.74
N PRO A 23 -18.54 10.74 5.45
CA PRO A 23 -18.57 11.23 6.82
C PRO A 23 -17.84 10.30 7.79
N ALA A 24 -17.42 10.84 8.93
CA ALA A 24 -16.90 10.08 10.07
C ALA A 24 -18.02 9.26 10.75
N HIS A 25 -18.54 8.26 10.06
CA HIS A 25 -19.74 7.50 10.40
C HIS A 25 -19.64 6.06 9.91
N ILE A 26 -20.46 5.16 10.48
CA ILE A 26 -20.50 3.72 10.16
C ILE A 26 -20.74 3.48 8.65
N SER A 27 -21.45 4.38 7.96
CA SER A 27 -21.67 4.29 6.51
C SER A 27 -20.37 4.30 5.69
N SER A 28 -19.34 5.00 6.16
CA SER A 28 -18.03 5.06 5.50
C SER A 28 -17.17 3.84 5.83
N ILE A 29 -17.46 3.14 6.93
CA ILE A 29 -16.84 1.87 7.30
C ILE A 29 -17.47 0.71 6.50
N GLY A 30 -18.80 0.64 6.49
CA GLY A 30 -19.60 -0.44 5.93
C GLY A 30 -20.10 -1.40 7.01
N ALA A 31 -21.41 -1.66 7.00
CA ALA A 31 -22.13 -2.36 8.07
C ALA A 31 -21.80 -3.86 8.22
N SER A 32 -21.12 -4.46 7.24
CA SER A 32 -20.74 -5.87 7.22
C SER A 32 -19.24 -6.10 7.42
N LEU A 33 -18.45 -5.04 7.58
CA LEU A 33 -17.01 -5.17 7.80
C LEU A 33 -16.69 -5.75 9.18
N LEU A 34 -17.46 -5.35 10.20
CA LEU A 34 -17.30 -5.76 11.59
C LEU A 34 -18.67 -6.05 12.23
N PRO A 35 -18.71 -6.80 13.34
CA PRO A 35 -19.89 -6.90 14.20
C PRO A 35 -20.42 -5.52 14.64
N GLU A 36 -21.73 -5.42 14.84
CA GLU A 36 -22.41 -4.14 15.15
C GLU A 36 -21.90 -3.48 16.43
N ASP A 37 -21.61 -4.27 17.47
CA ASP A 37 -21.05 -3.79 18.73
C ASP A 37 -19.67 -3.16 18.55
N GLN A 38 -18.85 -3.69 17.63
CA GLN A 38 -17.56 -3.11 17.29
C GLN A 38 -17.70 -1.86 16.42
N LEU A 39 -18.64 -1.84 15.48
CA LEU A 39 -18.90 -0.66 14.65
C LEU A 39 -19.28 0.56 15.48
N GLN A 40 -20.07 0.36 16.55
CA GLN A 40 -20.46 1.44 17.47
C GLN A 40 -19.29 1.96 18.34
N GLN A 41 -18.20 1.20 18.45
CA GLN A 41 -16.99 1.58 19.18
C GLN A 41 -15.95 2.28 18.30
N ILE A 42 -16.22 2.49 17.01
CA ILE A 42 -15.29 3.15 16.11
C ILE A 42 -15.19 4.64 16.46
N GLU A 43 -13.97 5.07 16.75
CA GLU A 43 -13.63 6.47 16.97
C GLU A 43 -12.98 7.04 15.71
N TRP A 44 -13.32 8.28 15.36
CA TRP A 44 -12.72 8.98 14.24
C TRP A 44 -11.83 10.10 14.76
N ARG A 45 -10.53 10.03 14.49
CA ARG A 45 -9.54 10.96 15.04
C ARG A 45 -8.68 11.57 13.96
N ARG A 46 -8.33 12.84 14.12
CA ARG A 46 -7.40 13.53 13.22
C ARG A 46 -5.95 13.26 13.63
N PRO A 47 -4.99 13.24 12.68
CA PRO A 47 -3.56 13.23 12.96
C PRO A 47 -3.11 14.23 14.03
N THR A 48 -3.67 15.46 14.01
CA THR A 48 -3.38 16.52 14.99
C THR A 48 -3.86 16.21 16.41
N GLU A 49 -4.79 15.27 16.59
CA GLU A 49 -5.26 14.80 17.90
C GLU A 49 -4.45 13.60 18.42
N LEU A 50 -3.70 12.95 17.53
CA LEU A 50 -2.91 11.76 17.81
C LEU A 50 -1.45 12.10 18.12
N ARG A 51 -0.90 13.12 17.44
CA ARG A 51 0.51 13.51 17.50
C ARG A 51 0.67 15.02 17.53
N ARG A 52 1.75 15.47 18.17
CA ARG A 52 2.10 16.91 18.23
C ARG A 52 2.56 17.47 16.89
N ASN A 53 3.34 16.68 16.15
CA ASN A 53 3.93 17.08 14.87
C ASN A 53 3.57 16.05 13.80
N PRO A 54 2.30 15.99 13.34
CA PRO A 54 1.93 15.13 12.24
C PRO A 54 2.58 15.62 10.94
N CYS A 55 3.02 14.68 10.12
CA CYS A 55 3.61 14.90 8.81
C CYS A 55 2.82 14.08 7.79
N LEU A 56 2.65 14.62 6.59
CA LEU A 56 2.04 13.83 5.52
C LEU A 56 3.03 12.75 5.09
N ILE A 57 4.26 13.17 4.78
CA ILE A 57 5.38 12.33 4.37
C ILE A 57 6.56 12.64 5.30
N MET A 58 7.27 11.62 5.79
CA MET A 58 8.51 11.75 6.56
C MET A 58 9.65 11.03 5.85
N ASP A 59 10.74 11.74 5.54
CA ASP A 59 11.93 11.16 4.90
C ASP A 59 11.70 10.48 3.53
N GLY A 60 10.63 10.88 2.84
CA GLY A 60 10.24 10.35 1.53
C GLY A 60 9.11 9.33 1.64
N VAL A 61 8.67 8.81 0.50
CA VAL A 61 7.61 7.80 0.45
C VAL A 61 8.23 6.44 0.21
N SER A 62 7.90 5.48 1.05
CA SER A 62 8.46 4.12 1.02
C SER A 62 7.37 3.08 1.22
N ARG A 63 7.51 1.94 0.54
CA ARG A 63 6.67 0.76 0.82
C ARG A 63 6.73 0.34 2.29
N PHE A 64 7.85 0.60 2.97
CA PHE A 64 8.00 0.26 4.39
C PHE A 64 7.18 1.16 5.33
N ASP A 65 6.59 2.25 4.84
CA ASP A 65 5.68 3.08 5.63
C ASP A 65 4.32 2.41 5.79
N ILE A 66 4.01 1.42 4.96
CA ILE A 66 2.72 0.73 4.89
C ILE A 66 2.75 -0.49 5.81
N ILE A 67 1.79 -0.56 6.73
CA ILE A 67 1.49 -1.76 7.52
C ILE A 67 -0.01 -1.99 7.46
N GLN A 68 -0.43 -3.10 6.87
CA GLN A 68 -1.84 -3.45 6.75
C GLN A 68 -2.51 -3.58 8.12
N GLY A 69 -3.69 -2.94 8.24
CA GLY A 69 -4.55 -3.08 9.41
C GLY A 69 -5.47 -4.30 9.34
N HIS A 70 -6.69 -4.15 9.85
CA HIS A 70 -7.66 -5.25 9.94
C HIS A 70 -8.52 -5.44 8.68
N ILE A 71 -8.39 -4.55 7.70
CA ILE A 71 -9.15 -4.60 6.45
C ILE A 71 -8.49 -5.59 5.48
N GLY A 72 -9.31 -6.34 4.74
CA GLY A 72 -8.86 -7.33 3.75
C GLY A 72 -8.40 -6.70 2.43
N ASP A 73 -7.70 -5.57 2.46
CA ASP A 73 -7.35 -4.73 1.31
C ASP A 73 -5.89 -4.89 0.85
N CYS A 74 -5.26 -6.01 1.19
CA CYS A 74 -3.88 -6.34 0.79
C CYS A 74 -3.57 -6.06 -0.70
N TRP A 75 -4.56 -6.23 -1.58
CA TRP A 75 -4.44 -5.96 -3.00
C TRP A 75 -4.21 -4.47 -3.33
N VAL A 76 -4.83 -3.55 -2.56
CA VAL A 76 -4.60 -2.10 -2.66
C VAL A 76 -3.22 -1.78 -2.11
N LEU A 77 -2.89 -2.29 -0.92
CA LEU A 77 -1.63 -1.97 -0.24
C LEU A 77 -0.40 -2.53 -0.96
N ALA A 78 -0.50 -3.69 -1.59
CA ALA A 78 0.54 -4.22 -2.46
C ALA A 78 0.69 -3.37 -3.74
N ALA A 79 -0.42 -2.93 -4.36
CA ALA A 79 -0.31 -1.98 -5.48
C ALA A 79 0.33 -0.66 -5.04
N LEU A 80 0.03 -0.19 -3.81
CA LEU A 80 0.60 1.02 -3.22
C LEU A 80 2.10 0.86 -2.96
N GLY A 81 2.53 -0.29 -2.45
CA GLY A 81 3.94 -0.65 -2.33
C GLY A 81 4.68 -0.53 -3.66
N SER A 82 4.07 -1.02 -4.74
CA SER A 82 4.60 -0.88 -6.11
C SER A 82 4.67 0.58 -6.56
N LEU A 83 3.63 1.38 -6.26
CA LEU A 83 3.56 2.81 -6.58
C LEU A 83 4.69 3.60 -5.95
N THR A 84 5.10 3.27 -4.71
CA THR A 84 6.20 3.98 -4.02
C THR A 84 7.52 3.92 -4.78
N MET A 85 7.72 2.90 -5.63
CA MET A 85 8.92 2.75 -6.46
C MET A 85 8.83 3.53 -7.78
N GLN A 86 7.65 4.04 -8.15
CA GLN A 86 7.39 4.73 -9.41
C GLN A 86 7.07 6.21 -9.21
N LYS A 87 8.13 7.01 -9.01
CA LYS A 87 8.06 8.45 -8.71
C LYS A 87 7.06 9.21 -9.60
N ARG A 88 7.06 8.96 -10.91
CA ARG A 88 6.16 9.65 -11.86
C ARG A 88 4.68 9.44 -11.53
N PHE A 89 4.28 8.21 -11.24
CA PHE A 89 2.89 7.90 -10.90
C PHE A 89 2.56 8.33 -9.48
N LEU A 90 3.50 8.15 -8.56
CA LEU A 90 3.35 8.58 -7.17
C LEU A 90 3.06 10.09 -7.07
N GLU A 91 3.82 10.94 -7.75
CA GLU A 91 3.62 12.39 -7.73
C GLU A 91 2.27 12.83 -8.33
N ASN A 92 1.67 11.99 -9.18
CA ASN A 92 0.34 12.24 -9.70
C ASN A 92 -0.75 11.80 -8.71
N VAL A 93 -0.61 10.61 -8.10
CA VAL A 93 -1.57 10.05 -7.13
C VAL A 93 -1.55 10.81 -5.79
N LEU A 94 -0.36 11.25 -5.36
CA LEU A 94 -0.11 12.00 -4.12
C LEU A 94 0.48 13.38 -4.45
N PRO A 95 -0.37 14.38 -4.76
CA PRO A 95 0.06 15.76 -5.00
C PRO A 95 0.83 16.34 -3.81
N LYS A 96 1.81 17.22 -4.09
CA LYS A 96 2.73 17.79 -3.08
C LYS A 96 2.25 19.11 -2.46
N ASP A 97 1.13 19.64 -2.91
CA ASP A 97 0.56 20.94 -2.52
C ASP A 97 -0.35 20.86 -1.27
N GLN A 98 -0.11 19.85 -0.42
CA GLN A 98 -0.88 19.51 0.77
C GLN A 98 0.04 19.02 1.90
N GLY A 99 -0.45 19.13 3.13
CA GLY A 99 0.28 18.71 4.32
C GLY A 99 -0.27 19.33 5.60
N PHE A 100 0.51 19.22 6.68
CA PHE A 100 0.17 19.74 8.01
C PHE A 100 0.87 21.08 8.32
N GLN A 101 1.21 21.86 7.29
CA GLN A 101 1.88 23.15 7.44
C GLN A 101 0.88 24.29 7.73
N SER A 102 1.30 25.55 7.54
CA SER A 102 0.54 26.75 7.94
C SER A 102 -0.83 26.91 7.28
N ASP A 103 -1.05 26.28 6.13
CA ASP A 103 -2.30 26.28 5.37
C ASP A 103 -3.16 25.03 5.63
N TYR A 104 -2.85 24.28 6.68
CA TYR A 104 -3.63 23.11 7.10
C TYR A 104 -5.07 23.50 7.48
N ALA A 105 -6.01 22.78 6.88
CA ALA A 105 -7.45 22.91 7.15
C ALA A 105 -8.14 21.54 7.34
N GLY A 106 -7.40 20.49 7.72
CA GLY A 106 -7.97 19.14 7.92
C GLY A 106 -8.52 18.50 6.64
N ILE A 107 -7.94 18.85 5.48
CA ILE A 107 -8.36 18.46 4.14
C ILE A 107 -7.15 18.00 3.33
N PHE A 108 -7.31 16.91 2.59
CA PHE A 108 -6.30 16.31 1.72
C PHE A 108 -6.96 15.86 0.42
N HIS A 109 -6.15 15.57 -0.61
CA HIS A 109 -6.67 15.05 -1.86
C HIS A 109 -5.70 14.10 -2.56
N PHE A 110 -6.26 13.15 -3.31
CA PHE A 110 -5.51 12.10 -4.00
C PHE A 110 -6.11 11.88 -5.37
N ARG A 111 -5.30 11.47 -6.34
CA ARG A 111 -5.78 11.26 -7.71
C ARG A 111 -5.77 9.80 -8.08
N PHE A 112 -6.89 9.33 -8.62
CA PHE A 112 -7.04 7.96 -9.08
C PHE A 112 -7.58 7.95 -10.50
N TRP A 113 -7.09 7.04 -11.32
CA TRP A 113 -7.61 6.80 -12.64
C TRP A 113 -8.92 6.02 -12.55
N GLN A 114 -10.00 6.55 -13.11
CA GLN A 114 -11.28 5.85 -13.21
C GLN A 114 -11.88 6.06 -14.59
N PHE A 115 -12.27 4.97 -15.24
CA PHE A 115 -13.04 4.99 -16.49
C PHE A 115 -12.47 5.89 -17.61
N GLY A 116 -11.16 6.06 -17.69
CA GLY A 116 -10.52 6.86 -18.73
C GLY A 116 -10.08 8.27 -18.30
N GLU A 117 -10.31 8.66 -17.03
CA GLU A 117 -10.00 9.99 -16.53
C GLU A 117 -9.35 9.96 -15.15
N TRP A 118 -8.54 10.97 -14.85
CA TRP A 118 -7.97 11.17 -13.52
C TRP A 118 -8.95 11.93 -12.63
N MET A 119 -9.50 11.23 -11.66
CA MET A 119 -10.42 11.77 -10.66
C MET A 119 -9.63 12.31 -9.46
N ASP A 120 -9.94 13.53 -9.05
CA ASP A 120 -9.42 14.14 -7.83
C ASP A 120 -10.38 13.87 -6.66
N VAL A 121 -9.91 13.11 -5.67
CA VAL A 121 -10.68 12.67 -4.51
C VAL A 121 -10.22 13.43 -3.28
N VAL A 122 -11.06 14.36 -2.85
CA VAL A 122 -10.88 15.15 -1.64
C VAL A 122 -11.38 14.36 -0.42
N ILE A 123 -10.67 14.42 0.70
CA ILE A 123 -11.11 13.84 1.99
C ILE A 123 -10.81 14.81 3.13
N ASP A 124 -11.53 14.68 4.23
CA ASP A 124 -10.99 15.16 5.51
C ASP A 124 -9.98 14.15 6.10
N ASP A 125 -9.24 14.55 7.13
CA ASP A 125 -8.19 13.72 7.73
C ASP A 125 -8.63 12.93 8.97
N ARG A 126 -9.93 12.78 9.23
CA ARG A 126 -10.40 11.88 10.31
C ARG A 126 -10.17 10.43 9.92
N LEU A 127 -9.42 9.67 10.70
CA LEU A 127 -9.11 8.26 10.46
C LEU A 127 -9.84 7.37 11.48
N PRO A 128 -10.29 6.16 11.09
CA PRO A 128 -11.02 5.27 11.98
C PRO A 128 -10.09 4.46 12.89
N PHE A 129 -10.43 4.43 14.17
CA PHE A 129 -9.77 3.67 15.22
C PHE A 129 -10.77 2.75 15.89
N LEU A 130 -10.31 1.55 16.25
CA LEU A 130 -11.04 0.61 17.09
C LEU A 130 -10.16 0.25 18.29
N ASN A 131 -10.67 0.46 19.50
CA ASN A 131 -9.93 0.18 20.74
C ASN A 131 -8.54 0.87 20.79
N GLY A 132 -8.46 2.12 20.31
CA GLY A 132 -7.23 2.91 20.29
C GLY A 132 -6.19 2.50 19.24
N SER A 133 -6.49 1.51 18.39
CA SER A 133 -5.63 1.07 17.28
C SER A 133 -6.24 1.45 15.94
N TYR A 134 -5.41 1.63 14.92
CA TYR A 134 -5.89 1.88 13.56
C TYR A 134 -6.75 0.71 13.09
N LEU A 135 -7.92 1.02 12.52
CA LEU A 135 -8.75 -0.01 11.89
C LEU A 135 -8.15 -0.46 10.55
N SER A 136 -7.60 0.50 9.82
CA SER A 136 -7.11 0.35 8.45
C SER A 136 -5.58 0.47 8.39
N VAL A 137 -4.97 0.67 7.22
CA VAL A 137 -3.51 0.80 7.11
C VAL A 137 -2.97 1.83 8.11
N HIS A 138 -1.87 1.47 8.75
CA HIS A 138 -1.19 2.37 9.68
C HIS A 138 0.27 2.58 9.28
N PRO A 139 0.83 3.74 9.62
CA PRO A 139 2.21 4.02 9.31
C PRO A 139 3.15 3.18 10.18
N ARG A 140 4.35 2.86 9.66
CA ARG A 140 5.44 2.28 10.47
C ARG A 140 5.97 3.28 11.50
N THR A 141 6.06 4.55 11.11
CA THR A 141 6.49 5.63 12.00
C THR A 141 5.28 6.37 12.56
N SER A 142 5.38 6.85 13.80
CA SER A 142 4.18 7.30 14.52
C SER A 142 3.61 8.64 14.06
N ASN A 143 4.33 9.42 13.25
CA ASN A 143 3.98 10.78 12.84
C ASN A 143 3.69 10.94 11.32
N GLU A 144 3.75 9.87 10.53
CA GLU A 144 3.53 9.91 9.08
C GLU A 144 2.11 9.42 8.75
N PHE A 145 1.40 10.08 7.83
CA PHE A 145 -0.03 9.81 7.62
C PHE A 145 -0.45 9.58 6.16
N TRP A 146 0.47 9.69 5.20
CA TRP A 146 0.13 9.46 3.79
C TRP A 146 -0.50 8.08 3.51
N PRO A 147 -0.09 6.94 4.12
CA PRO A 147 -0.68 5.65 3.79
C PRO A 147 -2.16 5.62 4.18
N SER A 148 -2.47 6.02 5.41
CA SER A 148 -3.83 6.00 5.96
C SER A 148 -4.76 6.98 5.25
N LEU A 149 -4.26 8.17 4.88
CA LEU A 149 -5.05 9.16 4.14
C LEU A 149 -5.30 8.72 2.68
N LEU A 150 -4.31 8.10 2.02
CA LEU A 150 -4.48 7.60 0.65
C LEU A 150 -5.47 6.44 0.61
N GLU A 151 -5.35 5.47 1.53
CA GLU A 151 -6.28 4.37 1.65
C GLU A 151 -7.70 4.86 1.98
N LYS A 152 -7.85 5.88 2.85
CA LYS A 152 -9.15 6.53 3.08
C LYS A 152 -9.74 7.13 1.80
N ALA A 153 -8.94 7.84 1.00
CA ALA A 153 -9.41 8.41 -0.26
C ALA A 153 -9.81 7.32 -1.25
N TYR A 154 -9.09 6.20 -1.28
CA TYR A 154 -9.45 5.04 -2.08
C TYR A 154 -10.73 4.36 -1.56
N ALA A 155 -10.90 4.21 -0.24
CA ALA A 155 -12.13 3.72 0.38
C ALA A 155 -13.34 4.59 0.00
N LYS A 156 -13.16 5.91 0.01
CA LYS A 156 -14.17 6.87 -0.45
C LYS A 156 -14.51 6.66 -1.92
N LEU A 157 -13.50 6.53 -2.78
CA LEU A 157 -13.70 6.27 -4.21
C LEU A 157 -14.51 4.99 -4.44
N ARG A 158 -14.28 3.97 -3.61
CA ARG A 158 -15.00 2.69 -3.63
C ARG A 158 -16.31 2.70 -2.82
N GLY A 159 -16.63 3.80 -2.14
CA GLY A 159 -17.86 4.04 -1.38
C GLY A 159 -17.81 3.67 0.11
N SER A 160 -16.92 2.79 0.55
CA SER A 160 -16.67 2.47 1.98
C SER A 160 -15.39 1.65 2.15
N TYR A 161 -14.87 1.59 3.38
CA TYR A 161 -13.75 0.70 3.73
C TYR A 161 -14.10 -0.79 3.51
N GLN A 162 -15.34 -1.19 3.75
CA GLN A 162 -15.83 -2.54 3.47
C GLN A 162 -15.65 -2.93 2.00
N ASN A 163 -15.82 -1.99 1.08
CA ASN A 163 -15.68 -2.24 -0.35
C ASN A 163 -14.22 -2.44 -0.79
N LEU A 164 -13.26 -2.27 0.13
CA LEU A 164 -11.87 -2.66 -0.09
C LEU A 164 -11.57 -4.11 0.34
N HIS A 165 -12.49 -4.76 1.06
CA HIS A 165 -12.30 -6.11 1.58
C HIS A 165 -12.38 -7.16 0.46
N GLY A 166 -11.21 -7.58 -0.02
CA GLY A 166 -11.05 -8.49 -1.16
C GLY A 166 -11.12 -7.76 -2.51
N GLY A 167 -10.15 -8.04 -3.37
CA GLY A 167 -10.06 -7.45 -4.70
C GLY A 167 -8.85 -7.98 -5.47
N TYR A 168 -8.69 -7.50 -6.69
CA TYR A 168 -7.58 -7.88 -7.55
C TYR A 168 -6.55 -6.77 -7.59
N ILE A 169 -5.29 -7.11 -7.30
CA ILE A 169 -4.18 -6.15 -7.35
C ILE A 169 -4.10 -5.44 -8.70
N SER A 170 -4.46 -6.12 -9.80
CA SER A 170 -4.55 -5.53 -11.15
C SER A 170 -5.42 -4.27 -11.21
N ASP A 171 -6.53 -4.25 -10.46
CA ASP A 171 -7.47 -3.14 -10.48
C ASP A 171 -6.82 -1.90 -9.84
N ALA A 172 -6.19 -2.07 -8.67
CA ALA A 172 -5.47 -0.99 -8.00
C ALA A 172 -4.24 -0.52 -8.80
N LEU A 173 -3.52 -1.44 -9.47
CA LEU A 173 -2.41 -1.07 -10.35
C LEU A 173 -2.87 -0.16 -11.50
N VAL A 174 -4.04 -0.45 -12.11
CA VAL A 174 -4.65 0.39 -13.14
C VAL A 174 -5.11 1.71 -12.55
N ASP A 175 -5.81 1.70 -11.41
CA ASP A 175 -6.31 2.91 -10.75
C ASP A 175 -5.18 3.89 -10.35
N PHE A 176 -3.98 3.38 -10.05
CA PHE A 176 -2.83 4.22 -9.72
C PHE A 176 -2.01 4.68 -10.94
N THR A 177 -2.27 4.18 -12.15
CA THR A 177 -1.44 4.49 -13.34
C THR A 177 -2.19 4.96 -14.57
N GLY A 178 -3.44 4.55 -14.74
CA GLY A 178 -4.14 4.60 -16.02
C GLY A 178 -3.54 3.70 -17.11
N GLY A 179 -2.68 2.75 -16.72
CA GLY A 179 -2.00 1.83 -17.61
C GLY A 179 -2.85 0.64 -18.03
N VAL A 180 -2.23 -0.25 -18.81
CA VAL A 180 -2.78 -1.56 -19.18
C VAL A 180 -2.11 -2.62 -18.32
N GLN A 181 -2.89 -3.58 -17.82
CA GLN A 181 -2.40 -4.67 -16.99
C GLN A 181 -2.17 -5.96 -17.81
N LEU A 182 -1.12 -6.69 -17.45
CA LEU A 182 -0.83 -8.04 -17.96
C LEU A 182 -0.76 -8.99 -16.77
N GLN A 183 -1.40 -10.15 -16.90
CA GLN A 183 -1.43 -11.18 -15.86
C GLN A 183 -0.89 -12.51 -16.40
N PHE A 184 0.00 -13.14 -15.65
CA PHE A 184 0.60 -14.42 -15.99
C PHE A 184 0.28 -15.46 -14.92
N SER A 185 -0.15 -16.65 -15.34
CA SER A 185 -0.33 -17.77 -14.42
C SER A 185 1.01 -18.46 -14.17
N LEU A 186 1.51 -18.43 -12.93
CA LEU A 186 2.74 -19.15 -12.58
C LEU A 186 2.59 -20.68 -12.54
N LYS A 187 1.36 -21.22 -12.68
CA LYS A 187 1.14 -22.66 -12.91
C LYS A 187 1.55 -23.07 -14.34
N LYS A 188 1.51 -22.13 -15.29
CA LYS A 188 1.93 -22.31 -16.68
C LYS A 188 2.56 -20.99 -17.17
N PRO A 189 3.76 -20.66 -16.67
CA PRO A 189 4.41 -19.40 -16.98
C PRO A 189 4.80 -19.36 -18.46
N PRO A 190 4.85 -18.15 -19.08
CA PRO A 190 5.44 -18.01 -20.41
C PRO A 190 6.93 -18.39 -20.36
N PRO A 191 7.48 -18.99 -21.44
CA PRO A 191 8.87 -19.46 -21.45
C PRO A 191 9.89 -18.33 -21.25
N ASP A 192 9.50 -17.10 -21.58
CA ASP A 192 10.26 -15.86 -21.53
C ASP A 192 9.88 -14.96 -20.32
N LEU A 193 9.28 -15.54 -19.27
CA LEU A 193 8.87 -14.78 -18.07
C LEU A 193 10.02 -13.94 -17.47
N GLU A 194 11.24 -14.47 -17.51
CA GLU A 194 12.42 -13.76 -17.02
C GLU A 194 12.70 -12.49 -17.84
N GLU A 195 12.66 -12.57 -19.18
CA GLU A 195 12.85 -11.41 -20.03
C GLU A 195 11.71 -10.40 -19.89
N ILE A 196 10.47 -10.90 -19.71
CA ILE A 196 9.30 -10.06 -19.43
C ILE A 196 9.49 -9.27 -18.13
N LEU A 197 9.89 -9.91 -17.03
CA LEU A 197 10.13 -9.23 -15.74
C LEU A 197 11.26 -8.19 -15.85
N LYS A 198 12.35 -8.51 -16.57
CA LYS A 198 13.43 -7.55 -16.82
C LYS A 198 12.95 -6.36 -17.66
N ALA A 199 12.17 -6.61 -18.70
CA ALA A 199 11.60 -5.55 -19.54
C ALA A 199 10.64 -4.67 -18.74
N ALA A 200 9.79 -5.26 -17.90
CA ALA A 200 8.88 -4.56 -17.01
C ALA A 200 9.63 -3.68 -16.00
N GLY A 201 10.66 -4.21 -15.34
CA GLY A 201 11.50 -3.45 -14.42
C GLY A 201 12.21 -2.26 -15.11
N LYS A 202 12.81 -2.48 -16.28
CA LYS A 202 13.45 -1.41 -17.08
C LYS A 202 12.45 -0.36 -17.57
N SER A 203 11.22 -0.76 -17.85
CA SER A 203 10.16 0.13 -18.32
C SER A 203 9.40 0.80 -17.18
N GLN A 204 9.86 0.64 -15.94
CA GLN A 204 9.24 1.25 -14.76
C GLN A 204 7.77 0.83 -14.58
N CYS A 205 7.45 -0.41 -14.96
CA CYS A 205 6.14 -0.99 -14.69
C CYS A 205 5.96 -1.24 -13.19
N MET A 206 4.75 -0.99 -12.68
CA MET A 206 4.36 -1.51 -11.39
C MET A 206 4.07 -3.01 -11.52
N MET A 207 4.59 -3.79 -10.56
CA MET A 207 4.47 -5.24 -10.55
C MET A 207 4.00 -5.71 -9.18
N GLY A 208 3.18 -6.75 -9.21
CA GLY A 208 2.73 -7.45 -8.03
C GLY A 208 2.39 -8.89 -8.36
N CYS A 209 2.27 -9.71 -7.33
CA CYS A 209 1.91 -11.12 -7.46
C CYS A 209 0.93 -11.50 -6.35
N SER A 210 0.24 -12.61 -6.52
CA SER A 210 -0.68 -13.11 -5.51
C SER A 210 -0.71 -14.61 -5.46
N THR A 211 -1.09 -15.13 -4.31
CA THR A 211 -1.37 -16.55 -4.12
C THR A 211 -2.88 -16.79 -4.25
N SER A 212 -3.26 -17.89 -4.90
CA SER A 212 -4.66 -18.33 -4.87
C SER A 212 -5.03 -18.80 -3.46
N GLY A 213 -6.19 -18.42 -2.97
CA GLY A 213 -6.70 -18.85 -1.66
C GLY A 213 -8.21 -18.70 -1.55
N GLN A 214 -8.76 -19.16 -0.43
CA GLN A 214 -10.16 -18.93 -0.07
C GLN A 214 -10.36 -17.51 0.48
N LEU A 215 -11.57 -17.20 0.96
CA LEU A 215 -11.98 -15.90 1.52
C LEU A 215 -11.11 -15.38 2.68
N ARG A 216 -10.26 -16.20 3.29
CA ARG A 216 -9.39 -15.82 4.41
C ARG A 216 -7.92 -16.09 4.11
N ASN A 217 -7.08 -15.16 4.54
CA ASN A 217 -5.63 -15.30 4.47
C ASN A 217 -5.16 -16.39 5.44
N THR A 218 -4.28 -17.25 4.95
CA THR A 218 -3.70 -18.36 5.74
C THR A 218 -2.18 -18.34 5.60
N GLU A 219 -1.47 -18.09 6.68
CA GLU A 219 -0.01 -18.20 6.70
C GLU A 219 0.41 -19.68 6.63
N LEU A 220 1.23 -20.00 5.65
CA LEU A 220 1.80 -21.34 5.49
C LEU A 220 3.06 -21.50 6.34
N ARG A 221 3.46 -22.75 6.58
CA ARG A 221 4.67 -23.08 7.35
C ARG A 221 5.95 -22.50 6.76
N ASN A 222 5.97 -22.26 5.45
CA ASN A 222 7.09 -21.65 4.74
C ASN A 222 7.05 -20.11 4.76
N GLY A 223 6.09 -19.50 5.47
CA GLY A 223 5.94 -18.06 5.63
C GLY A 223 5.10 -17.36 4.57
N ILE A 224 4.79 -18.01 3.45
CA ILE A 224 3.90 -17.43 2.42
C ILE A 224 2.45 -17.45 2.90
N VAL A 225 1.72 -16.38 2.64
CA VAL A 225 0.30 -16.23 2.95
C VAL A 225 -0.51 -16.61 1.71
N GLN A 226 -1.48 -17.51 1.86
CA GLN A 226 -2.44 -17.87 0.81
C GLN A 226 -3.59 -16.87 0.71
N GLY A 227 -4.08 -16.62 -0.52
CA GLY A 227 -5.14 -15.66 -0.80
C GLY A 227 -4.70 -14.20 -0.61
N HIS A 228 -3.40 -13.94 -0.73
CA HIS A 228 -2.78 -12.67 -0.36
C HIS A 228 -2.01 -12.06 -1.52
N ALA A 229 -1.97 -10.73 -1.57
CA ALA A 229 -1.29 -9.96 -2.59
C ALA A 229 0.03 -9.41 -2.07
N TYR A 230 1.06 -9.46 -2.92
CA TYR A 230 2.40 -9.01 -2.63
C TYR A 230 2.90 -8.07 -3.73
N THR A 231 3.86 -7.22 -3.38
CA THR A 231 4.57 -6.39 -4.36
C THR A 231 5.78 -7.12 -4.89
N VAL A 232 6.04 -7.09 -6.19
CA VAL A 232 7.33 -7.50 -6.75
C VAL A 232 8.25 -6.29 -6.76
N THR A 233 9.34 -6.33 -5.99
CA THR A 233 10.24 -5.18 -5.76
C THR A 233 11.62 -5.34 -6.39
N GLY A 234 11.88 -6.50 -7.01
CA GLY A 234 13.13 -6.74 -7.73
C GLY A 234 13.15 -8.09 -8.41
N ALA A 235 13.99 -8.23 -9.42
CA ALA A 235 14.30 -9.52 -10.05
C ALA A 235 15.74 -9.46 -10.56
N VAL A 236 16.57 -10.41 -10.15
CA VAL A 236 17.99 -10.41 -10.49
C VAL A 236 18.48 -11.82 -10.87
N LYS A 237 19.56 -11.84 -11.65
CA LYS A 237 20.31 -13.04 -11.97
C LYS A 237 21.63 -12.99 -11.23
N ILE A 238 21.88 -13.92 -10.33
CA ILE A 238 23.09 -13.95 -9.50
C ILE A 238 23.92 -15.20 -9.77
N ARG A 239 25.23 -15.07 -9.61
CA ARG A 239 26.15 -16.21 -9.65
C ARG A 239 25.97 -16.98 -8.34
N TYR A 240 25.67 -18.27 -8.45
CA TYR A 240 25.52 -19.15 -7.29
C TYR A 240 26.26 -20.46 -7.56
N LYS A 241 27.27 -20.75 -6.73
CA LYS A 241 28.17 -21.90 -6.90
C LYS A 241 28.75 -21.91 -8.33
N ASN A 242 28.51 -22.99 -9.08
CA ASN A 242 29.03 -23.18 -10.44
C ASN A 242 28.08 -22.67 -11.54
N GLY A 243 26.93 -22.09 -11.16
CA GLY A 243 25.85 -21.74 -12.08
C GLY A 243 25.33 -20.31 -11.90
N TRP A 244 24.12 -20.10 -12.41
CA TRP A 244 23.37 -18.84 -12.29
C TRP A 244 21.98 -19.15 -11.76
N GLU A 245 21.51 -18.35 -10.83
CA GLU A 245 20.17 -18.44 -10.25
C GLU A 245 19.39 -17.17 -10.56
N HIS A 246 18.08 -17.31 -10.79
CA HIS A 246 17.16 -16.17 -10.90
C HIS A 246 16.33 -16.10 -9.63
N ILE A 247 16.42 -14.97 -8.94
CA ILE A 247 15.67 -14.71 -7.71
C ILE A 247 14.82 -13.46 -7.90
N ILE A 248 13.67 -13.44 -7.22
CA ILE A 248 12.68 -12.36 -7.27
C ILE A 248 12.49 -11.83 -5.86
N ARG A 249 12.55 -10.52 -5.69
CA ARG A 249 12.27 -9.89 -4.40
C ARG A 249 10.81 -9.53 -4.32
N ILE A 250 10.18 -9.93 -3.23
CA ILE A 250 8.76 -9.78 -2.98
C ILE A 250 8.58 -9.09 -1.63
N TRP A 251 7.62 -8.18 -1.53
CA TRP A 251 7.28 -7.48 -0.29
C TRP A 251 5.82 -7.73 0.12
N ASN A 252 5.64 -8.11 1.39
CA ASN A 252 4.38 -8.35 2.06
C ASN A 252 3.83 -7.03 2.67
N PRO A 253 2.63 -6.56 2.27
CA PRO A 253 2.02 -5.35 2.82
C PRO A 253 1.65 -5.43 4.31
N TRP A 254 1.71 -6.62 4.93
CA TRP A 254 1.64 -6.75 6.39
C TRP A 254 2.87 -6.16 7.09
N GLY A 255 3.95 -5.87 6.36
CA GLY A 255 5.20 -5.34 6.92
C GLY A 255 5.98 -6.33 7.77
N HIS A 256 5.57 -7.61 7.73
CA HIS A 256 6.18 -8.77 8.38
C HIS A 256 5.71 -10.03 7.65
N GLY A 257 6.20 -11.20 8.07
CA GLY A 257 5.72 -12.49 7.54
C GLY A 257 6.37 -12.79 6.19
N GLU A 258 7.55 -13.41 6.27
CA GLU A 258 8.47 -13.56 5.15
C GLU A 258 8.69 -15.03 4.81
N TRP A 259 9.16 -15.27 3.58
CA TRP A 259 9.60 -16.59 3.13
C TRP A 259 10.66 -17.19 4.06
N LYS A 260 10.54 -18.49 4.35
CA LYS A 260 11.44 -19.24 5.26
C LYS A 260 12.28 -20.30 4.54
N GLY A 261 12.28 -20.29 3.21
CA GLY A 261 13.01 -21.27 2.40
C GLY A 261 14.32 -20.71 1.84
N PRO A 262 14.85 -21.31 0.75
CA PRO A 262 16.05 -20.83 0.08
C PRO A 262 15.94 -19.36 -0.32
N TRP A 263 17.01 -18.59 -0.11
CA TRP A 263 17.09 -17.14 -0.36
C TRP A 263 16.35 -16.22 0.61
N SER A 264 15.65 -16.76 1.61
CA SER A 264 15.21 -15.95 2.76
C SER A 264 16.39 -15.26 3.46
N ASP A 265 16.09 -14.21 4.24
CA ASP A 265 17.05 -13.35 4.94
C ASP A 265 18.15 -14.08 5.70
N ASN A 266 17.79 -15.19 6.35
CA ASN A 266 18.68 -15.99 7.17
C ASN A 266 19.14 -17.28 6.49
N SER A 267 18.89 -17.41 5.18
CA SER A 267 19.16 -18.63 4.43
C SER A 267 20.66 -18.87 4.20
N PRO A 268 21.13 -20.13 4.24
CA PRO A 268 22.53 -20.46 4.01
C PRO A 268 22.98 -20.24 2.56
N GLU A 269 22.05 -20.11 1.60
CA GLU A 269 22.34 -19.84 0.19
C GLU A 269 23.19 -18.57 0.01
N TRP A 270 22.94 -17.55 0.82
CA TRP A 270 23.72 -16.30 0.83
C TRP A 270 25.20 -16.49 1.19
N ASN A 271 25.61 -17.62 1.78
CA ASN A 271 27.01 -17.90 2.07
C ASN A 271 27.83 -18.33 0.84
N TYR A 272 27.15 -18.59 -0.29
CA TYR A 272 27.78 -19.08 -1.53
C TYR A 272 27.72 -18.06 -2.67
N VAL A 273 27.35 -16.80 -2.39
CA VAL A 273 27.41 -15.69 -3.34
C VAL A 273 28.57 -14.76 -3.02
N GLU A 274 28.95 -13.91 -3.97
CA GLU A 274 30.00 -12.92 -3.74
C GLU A 274 29.63 -11.98 -2.58
N PRO A 275 30.58 -11.62 -1.68
CA PRO A 275 30.28 -10.78 -0.52
C PRO A 275 29.57 -9.46 -0.87
N GLN A 276 29.96 -8.81 -1.97
CA GLN A 276 29.33 -7.58 -2.43
C GLN A 276 27.85 -7.80 -2.80
N ILE A 277 27.54 -8.88 -3.53
CA ILE A 277 26.17 -9.22 -3.90
C ILE A 277 25.33 -9.53 -2.66
N LYS A 278 25.92 -10.20 -1.65
CA LYS A 278 25.25 -10.43 -0.37
C LYS A 278 24.94 -9.11 0.33
N GLU A 279 25.90 -8.20 0.43
CA GLU A 279 25.72 -6.89 1.07
C GLU A 279 24.66 -6.04 0.35
N ASP A 280 24.62 -6.08 -0.98
CA ASP A 280 23.69 -5.29 -1.79
C ASP A 280 22.25 -5.83 -1.77
N LEU A 281 22.07 -7.15 -1.64
CA LEU A 281 20.77 -7.81 -1.82
C LEU A 281 20.17 -8.40 -0.54
N CYS A 282 20.99 -8.91 0.38
CA CYS A 282 20.54 -9.62 1.58
C CYS A 282 20.50 -8.66 2.77
N ILE A 283 19.32 -8.12 3.04
CA ILE A 283 19.04 -7.34 4.25
C ILE A 283 18.36 -8.30 5.24
N ASN A 284 18.93 -8.51 6.42
CA ASN A 284 18.36 -9.41 7.42
C ASN A 284 17.49 -8.62 8.39
N LYS A 285 16.19 -8.52 8.09
CA LYS A 285 15.25 -7.70 8.85
C LYS A 285 13.82 -8.12 8.54
N ASP A 286 13.03 -8.44 9.58
CA ASP A 286 11.60 -8.68 9.44
C ASP A 286 10.86 -7.37 9.11
N ASP A 287 10.77 -7.06 7.83
CA ASP A 287 10.04 -5.92 7.28
C ASP A 287 9.08 -6.28 6.14
N GLY A 288 8.92 -7.58 5.90
CA GLY A 288 8.02 -8.17 4.93
C GLY A 288 8.66 -8.36 3.55
N GLU A 289 9.89 -7.88 3.32
CA GLU A 289 10.58 -8.00 2.04
C GLU A 289 11.59 -9.14 2.04
N PHE A 290 11.50 -10.05 1.07
CA PHE A 290 12.36 -11.23 0.99
C PHE A 290 12.65 -11.62 -0.47
N TRP A 291 13.71 -12.41 -0.68
CA TRP A 291 14.04 -13.05 -1.96
C TRP A 291 13.55 -14.49 -2.05
#